data_AF-Q1MGP7-F1
#
_entry.id   AF-Q1MGP7-F1
#
_cell.length_a   1.000
_cell.length_b   1.000
_cell.length_c   1.000
_cell.angle_alpha   90.00
_cell.angle_beta   90.00
_cell.angle_gamma   90.00
#
_symmetry.space_group_name_H-M   'P 1'
#
loop_
_entity.id
_entity.type
_entity.pdbx_description
1 polymer ?
#
loop_
_entity_poly.entity_id
_entity_poly.type
_entity_poly.pdbx_seq_one_letter_code
_entity_poly.pdbx_strand_id
1 'polypeptide(L)'
;MCGIVGIVGTAPVAGRLVDALKRLEYRGYDSAGVATIHDGVMDRRRAEGKLFNLEKRLDSEPLPGTVGIAHTRWATHGVPNETNAHPHFVEGVAVVHNGIIENFSELRDELTEEGSVFETQTDTEVVAHLMAKYLREGLEPRAAMLKMLNRVTGAYALAIMLKADPGTIMAARSGPPLAVGYGRGEMFLGSDAIALSPFTNEITYLVDGDCAVLTRDSVAVLDFAGKPVKRARQISQATAYVVDKGNHRHFMEKEIYEQPEVISHALSHYVDFAENTIGANAAAIDFKAATGLAISACGTAYLAGLVGKYWFERYARLPVEIDVASEFRYREMPLSPSQAALFISQSGETADTLACLRYCRDNGLKIGAVVNVRESTIARESDAVFPIMAGPEIGVASTKAFTCQLAVLAALAIGAGKARGTVSADEERALVRHLAEMPRIMSRVLNLIQPQMESLSRELSKCKDVLYLGRGTSFPLAMEGALKLKEISYIHAEGYAAGELKHGPIALIDENMPVIVIAPYDRFFEKTVSNMQEVAARGGRIIFITDEAGAAASKLPTMATITLPVVDEIIAPMIFSLPIQLLAYHTAVFMGTDVDQPRNLAKSVTVE
;
A
#
# COMPACT_ATOMS: atom_id res chain seq x y z
N MET A 1 -0.08 3.42 -8.11
CA MET A 1 0.95 4.49 -8.11
C MET A 1 1.82 4.36 -9.35
N CYS A 2 2.16 5.46 -10.01
CA CYS A 2 3.14 5.40 -11.10
C CYS A 2 4.59 5.22 -10.56
N GLY A 3 5.54 4.84 -11.41
CA GLY A 3 6.96 4.75 -11.07
C GLY A 3 7.78 5.75 -11.89
N ILE A 4 8.70 6.48 -11.26
CA ILE A 4 9.68 7.35 -11.96
C ILE A 4 11.08 6.80 -11.74
N VAL A 5 11.88 6.74 -12.80
CA VAL A 5 13.33 6.54 -12.75
C VAL A 5 14.02 7.54 -13.68
N GLY A 6 15.11 8.14 -13.23
CA GLY A 6 15.99 8.98 -14.04
C GLY A 6 17.45 8.60 -13.82
N ILE A 7 18.27 8.67 -14.88
CA ILE A 7 19.71 8.41 -14.81
C ILE A 7 20.45 9.50 -15.58
N VAL A 8 21.38 10.17 -14.91
CA VAL A 8 22.41 11.01 -15.53
C VAL A 8 23.73 10.23 -15.48
N GLY A 9 24.01 9.50 -16.56
CA GLY A 9 25.01 8.44 -16.57
C GLY A 9 26.24 8.71 -17.44
N THR A 10 27.08 7.68 -17.54
CA THR A 10 28.27 7.61 -18.40
C THR A 10 28.17 6.51 -19.47
N ALA A 11 27.19 5.62 -19.33
CA ALA A 11 26.93 4.48 -20.21
C ALA A 11 25.48 4.52 -20.72
N PRO A 12 25.13 3.72 -21.75
CA PRO A 12 23.75 3.62 -22.24
C PRO A 12 22.74 3.35 -21.10
N VAL A 13 21.68 4.16 -21.01
CA VAL A 13 20.76 4.13 -19.86
C VAL A 13 19.43 3.41 -20.13
N ALA A 14 19.02 3.21 -21.38
CA ALA A 14 17.68 2.69 -21.69
C ALA A 14 17.38 1.34 -21.00
N GLY A 15 18.27 0.35 -21.12
CA GLY A 15 18.10 -0.95 -20.45
C GLY A 15 18.12 -0.83 -18.92
N ARG A 16 19.02 0.01 -18.38
CA ARG A 16 19.13 0.25 -16.92
C ARG A 16 17.86 0.89 -16.35
N LEU A 17 17.27 1.83 -17.09
CA LEU A 17 16.00 2.45 -16.74
C LEU A 17 14.87 1.41 -16.68
N VAL A 18 14.78 0.52 -17.66
CA VAL A 18 13.78 -0.55 -17.68
C VAL A 18 13.99 -1.54 -16.55
N ASP A 19 15.23 -1.95 -16.27
CA ASP A 19 15.53 -2.84 -15.16
C ASP A 19 15.16 -2.23 -13.80
N ALA A 20 15.31 -0.92 -13.64
CA ALA A 20 14.82 -0.21 -12.47
C ALA A 20 13.29 -0.15 -12.42
N LEU A 21 12.62 0.08 -13.57
CA LEU A 21 11.15 0.07 -13.64
C LEU A 21 10.53 -1.30 -13.30
N LYS A 22 11.21 -2.42 -13.59
CA LYS A 22 10.73 -3.77 -13.15
C LYS A 22 10.46 -3.83 -11.66
N ARG A 23 11.29 -3.13 -10.88
CA ARG A 23 11.15 -3.05 -9.42
C ARG A 23 10.04 -2.10 -8.98
N LEU A 24 9.46 -1.34 -9.88
CA LEU A 24 8.32 -0.44 -9.65
C LEU A 24 7.05 -0.91 -10.37
N GLU A 25 7.09 -2.01 -11.13
CA GLU A 25 5.95 -2.48 -11.93
C GLU A 25 4.73 -2.83 -11.06
N TYR A 26 4.95 -3.27 -9.82
CA TYR A 26 3.88 -3.51 -8.84
C TYR A 26 3.07 -2.24 -8.48
N ARG A 27 3.61 -1.06 -8.77
CA ARG A 27 2.94 0.20 -8.50
C ARG A 27 1.95 0.56 -9.61
N GLY A 28 2.27 0.26 -10.86
CA GLY A 28 1.45 0.58 -12.03
C GLY A 28 1.92 -0.16 -13.28
N TYR A 29 0.97 -0.66 -14.06
CA TYR A 29 1.19 -1.61 -15.17
C TYR A 29 0.23 -1.38 -16.34
N ASP A 30 -0.38 -0.19 -16.42
CA ASP A 30 -1.29 0.17 -17.52
C ASP A 30 -0.54 0.58 -18.78
N SER A 31 0.65 1.18 -18.61
CA SER A 31 1.59 1.51 -19.70
C SER A 31 2.96 1.86 -19.13
N ALA A 32 3.99 1.88 -19.97
CA ALA A 32 5.34 2.28 -19.59
C ALA A 32 6.05 3.00 -20.74
N GLY A 33 7.08 3.77 -20.42
CA GLY A 33 7.93 4.38 -21.44
C GLY A 33 9.27 4.89 -20.93
N VAL A 34 10.18 5.14 -21.87
CA VAL A 34 11.53 5.65 -21.65
C VAL A 34 11.80 6.75 -22.67
N ALA A 35 12.48 7.81 -22.25
CA ALA A 35 13.08 8.81 -23.12
C ALA A 35 14.56 8.96 -22.81
N THR A 36 15.35 9.17 -23.87
CA THR A 36 16.78 9.45 -23.77
C THR A 36 17.17 10.61 -24.68
N ILE A 37 18.38 11.10 -24.48
CA ILE A 37 19.01 12.05 -25.39
C ILE A 37 20.38 11.54 -25.86
N HIS A 38 20.62 11.61 -27.17
CA HIS A 38 21.85 11.20 -27.82
C HIS A 38 22.14 12.11 -29.02
N ASP A 39 23.36 12.64 -29.11
CA ASP A 39 23.81 13.51 -30.20
C ASP A 39 22.86 14.68 -30.52
N GLY A 40 22.30 15.28 -29.46
CA GLY A 40 21.34 16.39 -29.57
C GLY A 40 19.95 15.98 -30.04
N VAL A 41 19.68 14.69 -30.23
CA VAL A 41 18.37 14.13 -30.56
C VAL A 41 17.74 13.54 -29.31
N MET A 42 16.54 14.02 -28.98
CA MET A 42 15.71 13.48 -27.90
C MET A 42 14.66 12.56 -28.51
N ASP A 43 14.57 11.32 -28.02
CA ASP A 43 13.65 10.31 -28.56
C ASP A 43 13.02 9.48 -27.43
N ARG A 44 11.90 8.82 -27.70
CA ARG A 44 11.14 8.03 -26.72
C ARG A 44 10.62 6.72 -27.27
N ARG A 45 10.49 5.72 -26.40
CA ARG A 45 9.72 4.49 -26.65
C ARG A 45 8.67 4.35 -25.57
N ARG A 46 7.45 4.01 -25.96
CA ARG A 46 6.30 3.83 -25.07
C ARG A 46 5.56 2.55 -25.45
N ALA A 47 4.89 1.94 -24.50
CA ALA A 47 4.05 0.79 -24.75
C ALA A 47 2.87 0.77 -23.80
N GLU A 48 1.71 0.32 -24.31
CA GLU A 48 0.55 0.00 -23.48
C GLU A 48 0.76 -1.35 -22.77
N GLY A 49 0.16 -1.47 -21.58
CA GLY A 49 0.19 -2.67 -20.76
C GLY A 49 1.50 -2.83 -19.97
N LYS A 50 1.83 -4.10 -19.69
CA LYS A 50 2.96 -4.48 -18.83
C LYS A 50 4.31 -4.07 -19.41
N LEU A 51 5.30 -3.94 -18.55
CA LEU A 51 6.65 -3.45 -18.88
C LEU A 51 7.34 -4.30 -19.97
N PHE A 52 7.00 -5.58 -20.04
CA PHE A 52 7.46 -6.50 -21.10
C PHE A 52 7.18 -6.00 -22.53
N ASN A 53 6.09 -5.26 -22.74
CA ASN A 53 5.80 -4.70 -24.06
C ASN A 53 6.80 -3.58 -24.43
N LEU A 54 7.25 -2.80 -23.44
CA LEU A 54 8.29 -1.79 -23.63
C LEU A 54 9.66 -2.44 -23.88
N GLU A 55 9.97 -3.54 -23.20
CA GLU A 55 11.20 -4.32 -23.45
C GLU A 55 11.29 -4.79 -24.89
N LYS A 56 10.24 -5.47 -25.38
CA LYS A 56 10.16 -5.90 -26.77
C LYS A 56 10.36 -4.77 -27.76
N ARG A 57 9.79 -3.61 -27.47
CA ARG A 57 9.93 -2.43 -28.34
C ARG A 57 11.36 -1.91 -28.35
N LEU A 58 12.04 -1.89 -27.20
CA LEU A 58 13.44 -1.48 -27.11
C LEU A 58 14.39 -2.48 -27.78
N ASP A 59 14.06 -3.77 -27.77
CA ASP A 59 14.82 -4.79 -28.50
C ASP A 59 14.72 -4.57 -30.02
N SER A 60 13.53 -4.20 -30.53
CA SER A 60 13.32 -3.92 -31.95
C SER A 60 13.76 -2.52 -32.39
N GLU A 61 13.61 -1.53 -31.52
CA GLU A 61 13.86 -0.11 -31.77
C GLU A 61 14.77 0.47 -30.67
N PRO A 62 16.08 0.14 -30.67
CA PRO A 62 17.01 0.57 -29.63
C PRO A 62 17.01 2.09 -29.44
N LEU A 63 17.14 2.51 -28.18
CA LEU A 63 17.07 3.90 -27.77
C LEU A 63 18.41 4.34 -27.16
N PRO A 64 19.33 4.94 -27.95
CA PRO A 64 20.67 5.32 -27.47
C PRO A 64 20.61 6.55 -26.56
N GLY A 65 21.63 6.72 -25.71
CA GLY A 65 21.77 7.89 -24.84
C GLY A 65 22.30 7.55 -23.46
N THR A 66 22.98 8.51 -22.84
CA THR A 66 23.58 8.36 -21.49
C THR A 66 22.81 9.11 -20.41
N VAL A 67 21.79 9.87 -20.80
CA VAL A 67 20.86 10.56 -19.90
C VAL A 67 19.44 10.19 -20.33
N GLY A 68 18.58 9.87 -19.36
CA GLY A 68 17.24 9.42 -19.64
C GLY A 68 16.31 9.40 -18.44
N ILE A 69 15.02 9.46 -18.72
CA ILE A 69 13.92 9.32 -17.76
C ILE A 69 12.98 8.22 -18.23
N ALA A 70 12.36 7.53 -17.28
CA ALA A 70 11.46 6.42 -17.55
C ALA A 70 10.30 6.40 -16.55
N HIS A 71 9.21 5.79 -16.98
CA HIS A 71 7.96 5.78 -16.24
C HIS A 71 7.17 4.48 -16.39
N THR A 72 6.53 4.06 -15.31
CA THR A 72 5.39 3.12 -15.34
C THR A 72 4.13 3.84 -14.86
N ARG A 73 3.02 3.64 -15.55
CA ARG A 73 1.79 4.40 -15.35
C ARG A 73 0.68 3.55 -14.75
N TRP A 74 -0.06 4.16 -13.82
CA TRP A 74 -1.40 3.79 -13.41
C TRP A 74 -2.33 4.94 -13.78
N ALA A 75 -3.29 4.71 -14.66
CA ALA A 75 -4.03 5.77 -15.34
C ALA A 75 -5.08 6.41 -14.41
N THR A 76 -4.96 7.72 -14.17
CA THR A 76 -5.98 8.54 -13.48
C THR A 76 -6.79 9.36 -14.49
N HIS A 77 -6.10 10.13 -15.34
CA HIS A 77 -6.69 10.94 -16.42
C HIS A 77 -6.34 10.38 -17.80
N GLY A 78 -7.35 10.10 -18.62
CA GLY A 78 -7.16 9.56 -19.97
C GLY A 78 -6.91 8.05 -20.00
N VAL A 79 -7.43 7.41 -21.05
CA VAL A 79 -7.40 5.95 -21.21
C VAL A 79 -5.97 5.40 -21.23
N PRO A 80 -5.73 4.17 -20.74
CA PRO A 80 -4.41 3.55 -20.74
C PRO A 80 -4.02 3.12 -22.17
N ASN A 81 -3.41 4.03 -22.92
CA ASN A 81 -2.92 3.78 -24.27
C ASN A 81 -1.51 4.34 -24.46
N GLU A 82 -0.88 4.05 -25.59
CA GLU A 82 0.47 4.55 -25.88
C GLU A 82 0.54 6.09 -25.90
N THR A 83 -0.49 6.78 -26.41
CA THR A 83 -0.54 8.24 -26.50
C THR A 83 -0.46 8.90 -25.12
N ASN A 84 -1.17 8.37 -24.13
CA ASN A 84 -1.21 8.86 -22.76
C ASN A 84 -0.09 8.29 -21.88
N ALA A 85 0.73 7.37 -22.40
CA ALA A 85 1.89 6.87 -21.68
C ALA A 85 2.97 7.96 -21.58
N HIS A 86 3.64 8.03 -20.44
CA HIS A 86 4.78 8.93 -20.24
C HIS A 86 6.05 8.29 -20.83
N PRO A 87 7.10 9.05 -21.19
CA PRO A 87 7.25 10.51 -21.09
C PRO A 87 6.47 11.32 -22.14
N HIS A 88 5.94 12.48 -21.74
CA HIS A 88 5.33 13.47 -22.66
C HIS A 88 6.38 14.40 -23.25
N PHE A 89 6.25 14.72 -24.54
CA PHE A 89 7.19 15.54 -25.29
C PHE A 89 6.51 16.81 -25.78
N VAL A 90 7.08 17.98 -25.48
CA VAL A 90 6.65 19.26 -26.05
C VAL A 90 7.91 20.08 -26.35
N GLU A 91 8.16 20.38 -27.62
CA GLU A 91 9.22 21.29 -28.06
C GLU A 91 10.60 21.09 -27.40
N GLY A 92 11.05 19.84 -27.30
CA GLY A 92 12.35 19.52 -26.68
C GLY A 92 12.33 19.46 -25.15
N VAL A 93 11.16 19.51 -24.52
CA VAL A 93 10.93 19.16 -23.11
C VAL A 93 10.36 17.75 -23.05
N ALA A 94 10.97 16.87 -22.25
CA ALA A 94 10.42 15.57 -21.90
C ALA A 94 10.05 15.53 -20.42
N VAL A 95 8.84 15.08 -20.08
CA VAL A 95 8.33 15.05 -18.70
C VAL A 95 7.78 13.68 -18.34
N VAL A 96 8.15 13.18 -17.16
CA VAL A 96 7.43 12.11 -16.46
C VAL A 96 6.88 12.64 -15.14
N HIS A 97 5.71 12.13 -14.75
CA HIS A 97 4.94 12.65 -13.63
C HIS A 97 4.27 11.52 -12.84
N ASN A 98 4.36 11.59 -11.52
CA ASN A 98 3.55 10.83 -10.59
C ASN A 98 2.69 11.82 -9.81
N GLY A 99 1.37 11.70 -9.85
CA GLY A 99 0.52 12.67 -9.17
C GLY A 99 -0.68 13.10 -9.99
N ILE A 100 -1.29 14.20 -9.57
CA ILE A 100 -2.36 14.91 -10.27
C ILE A 100 -2.03 16.41 -10.24
N ILE A 101 -2.05 17.05 -11.42
CA ILE A 101 -2.08 18.51 -11.53
C ILE A 101 -3.54 18.95 -11.48
N GLU A 102 -3.99 19.47 -10.35
CA GLU A 102 -5.41 19.74 -10.07
C GLU A 102 -5.97 20.88 -10.95
N ASN A 103 -5.16 21.90 -11.22
CA ASN A 103 -5.56 23.04 -12.06
C ASN A 103 -5.24 22.83 -13.55
N PHE A 104 -5.09 21.58 -14.01
CA PHE A 104 -4.69 21.29 -15.41
C PHE A 104 -5.70 21.83 -16.44
N SER A 105 -7.01 21.84 -16.14
CA SER A 105 -8.03 22.32 -17.09
C SER A 105 -7.83 23.80 -17.41
N GLU A 106 -7.67 24.64 -16.37
CA GLU A 106 -7.45 26.08 -16.52
C GLU A 106 -6.15 26.36 -17.29
N LEU A 107 -5.07 25.63 -16.94
CA LEU A 107 -3.78 25.77 -17.61
C LEU A 107 -3.84 25.32 -19.09
N ARG A 108 -4.58 24.26 -19.39
CA ARG A 108 -4.77 23.75 -20.74
C ARG A 108 -5.51 24.76 -21.61
N ASP A 109 -6.58 25.37 -21.08
CA ASP A 109 -7.36 26.37 -21.78
C ASP A 109 -6.50 27.61 -22.11
N GLU A 110 -5.78 28.16 -21.13
CA GLU A 110 -4.84 29.28 -21.33
C GLU A 110 -3.81 28.96 -22.42
N LEU A 111 -3.15 27.81 -22.33
CA LEU A 111 -2.11 27.42 -23.27
C LEU A 111 -2.66 27.18 -24.68
N THR A 112 -3.88 26.68 -24.79
CA THR A 112 -4.57 26.47 -26.07
C THR A 112 -4.95 27.80 -26.72
N GLU A 113 -5.44 28.77 -25.94
CA GLU A 113 -5.70 30.14 -26.41
C GLU A 113 -4.43 30.83 -26.93
N GLU A 114 -3.28 30.52 -26.34
CA GLU A 114 -1.96 30.97 -26.80
C GLU A 114 -1.41 30.19 -28.00
N GLY A 115 -2.14 29.19 -28.51
CA GLY A 115 -1.82 28.43 -29.71
C GLY A 115 -1.10 27.09 -29.48
N SER A 116 -1.02 26.61 -28.24
CA SER A 116 -0.49 25.27 -27.95
C SER A 116 -1.45 24.18 -28.42
N VAL A 117 -0.91 23.10 -29.00
CA VAL A 117 -1.68 21.92 -29.41
C VAL A 117 -1.36 20.78 -28.46
N PHE A 118 -2.38 20.28 -27.76
CA PHE A 118 -2.27 19.13 -26.87
C PHE A 118 -2.57 17.83 -27.62
N GLU A 119 -1.69 16.85 -27.49
CA GLU A 119 -1.81 15.53 -28.12
C GLU A 119 -2.49 14.50 -27.22
N THR A 120 -2.63 14.78 -25.92
CA THR A 120 -3.06 13.81 -24.91
C THR A 120 -4.24 14.29 -24.07
N GLN A 121 -4.78 13.35 -23.28
CA GLN A 121 -5.84 13.61 -22.30
C GLN A 121 -5.28 13.75 -20.88
N THR A 122 -3.96 13.74 -20.74
CA THR A 122 -3.30 13.74 -19.44
C THR A 122 -3.17 15.15 -18.90
N ASP A 123 -3.27 15.27 -17.59
CA ASP A 123 -2.90 16.45 -16.82
C ASP A 123 -1.39 16.74 -16.96
N THR A 124 -0.55 15.72 -17.07
CA THR A 124 0.92 15.85 -17.21
C THR A 124 1.37 16.72 -18.38
N GLU A 125 0.67 16.70 -19.51
CA GLU A 125 1.09 17.43 -20.71
C GLU A 125 1.15 18.95 -20.49
N VAL A 126 0.32 19.50 -19.59
CA VAL A 126 0.35 20.94 -19.27
C VAL A 126 1.70 21.37 -18.68
N VAL A 127 2.37 20.49 -17.94
CA VAL A 127 3.70 20.73 -17.35
C VAL A 127 4.74 20.90 -18.46
N ALA A 128 4.68 20.04 -19.49
CA ALA A 128 5.60 20.11 -20.63
C ALA A 128 5.38 21.39 -21.45
N HIS A 129 4.12 21.78 -21.70
CA HIS A 129 3.80 23.03 -22.38
C HIS A 129 4.21 24.28 -21.59
N LEU A 130 3.96 24.34 -20.28
CA LEU A 130 4.39 25.47 -19.44
C LEU A 130 5.92 25.63 -19.46
N MET A 131 6.65 24.51 -19.35
CA MET A 131 8.10 24.53 -19.42
C MET A 131 8.59 25.02 -20.79
N ALA A 132 8.02 24.48 -21.88
CA ALA A 132 8.35 24.89 -23.24
C ALA A 132 8.07 26.39 -23.49
N LYS A 133 6.91 26.88 -23.03
CA LYS A 133 6.53 28.30 -23.10
C LYS A 133 7.59 29.19 -22.46
N TYR A 134 7.99 28.89 -21.24
CA TYR A 134 8.96 29.72 -20.52
C TYR A 134 10.37 29.67 -21.13
N LEU A 135 10.78 28.54 -21.69
CA LEU A 135 12.01 28.46 -22.46
C LEU A 135 11.94 29.31 -23.75
N ARG A 136 10.80 29.30 -24.46
CA ARG A 136 10.58 30.18 -25.63
C ARG A 136 10.62 31.67 -25.28
N GLU A 137 10.14 32.03 -24.09
CA GLU A 137 10.23 33.40 -23.54
C GLU A 137 11.68 33.80 -23.19
N GLY A 138 12.66 32.91 -23.35
CA GLY A 138 14.08 33.17 -23.11
C GLY A 138 14.51 33.02 -21.65
N LEU A 139 13.69 32.37 -20.81
CA LEU A 139 14.10 32.04 -19.44
C LEU A 139 15.11 30.90 -19.45
N GLU A 140 16.16 31.03 -18.65
CA GLU A 140 17.10 29.94 -18.37
C GLU A 140 16.37 28.73 -17.77
N PRO A 141 16.80 27.48 -18.03
CA PRO A 141 16.12 26.25 -17.59
C PRO A 141 15.65 26.25 -16.14
N ARG A 142 16.52 26.64 -15.20
CA ARG A 142 16.19 26.72 -13.78
C ARG A 142 15.08 27.74 -13.49
N ALA A 143 15.13 28.90 -14.12
CA ALA A 143 14.12 29.95 -13.95
C ALA A 143 12.78 29.53 -14.57
N ALA A 144 12.81 28.88 -15.73
CA ALA A 144 11.63 28.31 -16.38
C ALA A 144 10.95 27.25 -15.50
N MET A 145 11.72 26.33 -14.91
CA MET A 145 11.19 25.32 -13.99
C MET A 145 10.53 25.97 -12.77
N LEU A 146 11.18 26.94 -12.11
CA LEU A 146 10.60 27.62 -10.95
C LEU A 146 9.32 28.38 -11.31
N LYS A 147 9.29 29.05 -12.47
CA LYS A 147 8.08 29.75 -12.95
C LYS A 147 6.93 28.78 -13.26
N MET A 148 7.24 27.59 -13.81
CA MET A 148 6.26 26.52 -14.02
C MET A 148 5.73 25.96 -12.69
N LEU A 149 6.61 25.67 -11.73
CA LEU A 149 6.22 25.11 -10.43
C LEU A 149 5.31 26.05 -9.63
N ASN A 150 5.48 27.37 -9.77
CA ASN A 150 4.61 28.37 -9.13
C ASN A 150 3.23 28.54 -9.81
N ARG A 151 2.98 27.86 -10.93
CA ARG A 151 1.69 27.87 -11.65
C ARG A 151 0.88 26.60 -11.47
N VAL A 152 1.53 25.48 -11.14
CA VAL A 152 0.87 24.18 -11.01
C VAL A 152 0.42 23.96 -9.56
N THR A 153 -0.81 23.48 -9.41
CA THR A 153 -1.41 23.12 -8.12
C THR A 153 -1.68 21.62 -8.08
N GLY A 154 -1.54 21.01 -6.91
CA GLY A 154 -1.82 19.60 -6.68
C GLY A 154 -0.61 18.83 -6.13
N ALA A 155 -0.75 17.51 -6.15
CA ALA A 155 0.23 16.57 -5.63
C ALA A 155 1.00 15.93 -6.79
N TYR A 156 2.28 16.25 -6.97
CA TYR A 156 3.13 15.79 -8.06
C TYR A 156 4.58 15.48 -7.66
N ALA A 157 5.16 14.49 -8.32
CA ALA A 157 6.60 14.29 -8.45
C ALA A 157 6.96 14.30 -9.94
N LEU A 158 7.90 15.15 -10.33
CA LEU A 158 8.26 15.40 -11.72
C LEU A 158 9.71 15.04 -11.98
N ALA A 159 9.99 14.50 -13.17
CA ALA A 159 11.32 14.49 -13.75
C ALA A 159 11.27 15.02 -15.18
N ILE A 160 12.16 15.96 -15.49
CA ILE A 160 12.16 16.75 -16.70
C ILE A 160 13.54 16.69 -17.34
N MET A 161 13.57 16.42 -18.65
CA MET A 161 14.76 16.53 -19.49
C MET A 161 14.56 17.61 -20.55
N LEU A 162 15.64 18.30 -20.90
CA LEU A 162 15.62 19.36 -21.90
C LEU A 162 16.60 19.04 -23.03
N LYS A 163 16.17 19.24 -24.27
CA LYS A 163 17.02 19.06 -25.46
C LYS A 163 18.20 20.04 -25.46
N ALA A 164 17.96 21.26 -24.97
CA ALA A 164 18.96 22.32 -24.88
C ALA A 164 19.98 22.10 -23.74
N ASP A 165 19.67 21.24 -22.77
CA ASP A 165 20.56 20.91 -21.65
C ASP A 165 20.62 19.37 -21.44
N PRO A 166 21.32 18.66 -22.36
CA PRO A 166 21.28 17.19 -22.43
C PRO A 166 21.99 16.50 -21.26
N GLY A 167 22.77 17.22 -20.45
CA GLY A 167 23.56 16.68 -19.34
C GLY A 167 22.84 16.68 -17.99
N THR A 168 21.57 17.09 -17.97
CA THR A 168 20.85 17.42 -16.74
C THR A 168 19.48 16.74 -16.69
N ILE A 169 19.09 16.32 -15.49
CA ILE A 169 17.70 16.00 -15.15
C ILE A 169 17.24 16.99 -14.09
N MET A 170 16.09 17.62 -14.33
CA MET A 170 15.44 18.48 -13.35
C MET A 170 14.31 17.71 -12.68
N ALA A 171 14.12 17.90 -11.38
CA ALA A 171 13.13 17.17 -10.59
C ALA A 171 12.40 18.12 -9.65
N ALA A 172 11.15 17.80 -9.33
CA ALA A 172 10.37 18.56 -8.35
C ALA A 172 9.43 17.64 -7.56
N ARG A 173 9.19 17.99 -6.30
CA ARG A 173 8.33 17.22 -5.39
C ARG A 173 7.33 18.12 -4.66
N SER A 174 6.07 17.72 -4.69
CA SER A 174 4.98 18.21 -3.86
C SER A 174 4.00 17.03 -3.63
N GLY A 175 4.09 16.30 -2.52
CA GLY A 175 3.24 15.12 -2.26
C GLY A 175 3.96 13.79 -2.57
N PRO A 176 3.77 13.16 -3.76
CA PRO A 176 4.34 11.85 -4.06
C PRO A 176 5.85 11.76 -3.80
N PRO A 177 6.38 10.61 -3.36
CA PRO A 177 7.78 10.50 -2.97
C PRO A 177 8.73 10.62 -4.17
N LEU A 178 9.88 11.24 -3.92
CA LEU A 178 10.98 11.34 -4.89
C LEU A 178 12.32 11.37 -4.15
N ALA A 179 13.28 10.59 -4.63
CA ALA A 179 14.60 10.43 -4.04
C ALA A 179 15.71 10.59 -5.10
N VAL A 180 16.81 11.19 -4.68
CA VAL A 180 18.06 11.28 -5.43
C VAL A 180 19.01 10.22 -4.93
N GLY A 181 19.56 9.41 -5.83
CA GLY A 181 20.59 8.41 -5.55
C GLY A 181 21.97 8.87 -6.01
N TYR A 182 22.97 8.69 -5.16
CA TYR A 182 24.36 9.10 -5.41
C TYR A 182 25.18 7.91 -5.93
N GLY A 183 25.58 7.96 -7.20
CA GLY A 183 26.49 7.00 -7.81
C GLY A 183 27.94 7.48 -7.84
N ARG A 184 28.81 6.68 -8.44
CA ARG A 184 30.21 7.07 -8.73
C ARG A 184 30.30 7.65 -10.14
N GLY A 185 30.27 8.97 -10.24
CA GLY A 185 30.26 9.66 -11.54
C GLY A 185 28.97 9.45 -12.33
N GLU A 186 27.87 9.17 -11.63
CA GLU A 186 26.51 9.08 -12.14
C GLU A 186 25.55 9.54 -11.04
N MET A 187 24.40 10.11 -11.44
CA MET A 187 23.31 10.45 -10.52
C MET A 187 22.03 9.75 -10.93
N PHE A 188 21.24 9.38 -9.93
CA PHE A 188 19.98 8.67 -10.12
C PHE A 188 18.82 9.42 -9.49
N LEU A 189 17.64 9.27 -10.07
CA LEU A 189 16.38 9.78 -9.54
C LEU A 189 15.37 8.63 -9.51
N GLY A 190 14.61 8.51 -8.43
CA GLY A 190 13.64 7.43 -8.29
C GLY A 190 12.46 7.84 -7.41
N SER A 191 11.25 7.42 -7.77
CA SER A 191 10.08 7.58 -6.88
C SER A 191 10.11 6.68 -5.65
N ASP A 192 11.05 5.73 -5.60
CA ASP A 192 11.29 4.85 -4.45
C ASP A 192 12.79 4.48 -4.38
N ALA A 193 13.31 4.28 -3.17
CA ALA A 193 14.66 3.78 -2.94
C ALA A 193 14.89 2.37 -3.54
N ILE A 194 13.85 1.53 -3.60
CA ILE A 194 13.92 0.20 -4.21
C ILE A 194 14.32 0.29 -5.69
N ALA A 195 13.87 1.31 -6.43
CA ALA A 195 14.25 1.50 -7.83
C ALA A 195 15.73 1.88 -7.99
N LEU A 196 16.29 2.54 -6.99
CA LEU A 196 17.69 3.00 -6.96
C LEU A 196 18.65 1.93 -6.46
N SER A 197 18.13 0.93 -5.74
CA SER A 197 18.90 -0.13 -5.10
C SER A 197 19.93 -0.86 -5.97
N PRO A 198 19.73 -1.08 -7.28
CA PRO A 198 20.75 -1.72 -8.13
C PRO A 198 21.96 -0.84 -8.39
N PHE A 199 21.81 0.48 -8.21
CA PHE A 199 22.81 1.47 -8.58
C PHE A 199 23.51 2.07 -7.37
N THR A 200 22.79 2.28 -6.27
CA THR A 200 23.32 2.86 -5.04
C THR A 200 22.40 2.62 -3.84
N ASN A 201 22.98 2.60 -2.64
CA ASN A 201 22.25 2.67 -1.37
C ASN A 201 22.33 4.06 -0.72
N GLU A 202 23.16 4.97 -1.23
CA GLU A 202 23.29 6.34 -0.72
C GLU A 202 22.25 7.21 -1.40
N ILE A 203 21.30 7.72 -0.62
CA ILE A 203 20.16 8.48 -1.12
C ILE A 203 19.90 9.76 -0.33
N THR A 204 19.15 10.66 -0.94
CA THR A 204 18.51 11.82 -0.33
C THR A 204 17.05 11.84 -0.73
N TYR A 205 16.13 11.84 0.24
CA TYR A 205 14.72 12.12 -0.04
C TYR A 205 14.52 13.63 -0.20
N LEU A 206 13.83 14.01 -1.29
CA LEU A 206 13.29 15.34 -1.44
C LEU A 206 12.09 15.50 -0.52
N VAL A 207 11.78 16.70 -0.06
CA VAL A 207 10.56 17.03 0.70
C VAL A 207 9.61 17.89 -0.12
N ASP A 208 8.38 18.07 0.34
CA ASP A 208 7.40 18.91 -0.36
C ASP A 208 7.94 20.34 -0.53
N GLY A 209 7.87 20.86 -1.76
CA GLY A 209 8.41 22.16 -2.16
C GLY A 209 9.87 22.14 -2.60
N ASP A 210 10.53 20.97 -2.62
CA ASP A 210 11.87 20.83 -3.20
C ASP A 210 11.82 20.73 -4.73
N CYS A 211 12.79 21.36 -5.37
CA CYS A 211 13.21 21.03 -6.71
C CYS A 211 14.72 20.74 -6.74
N ALA A 212 15.14 19.86 -7.63
CA ALA A 212 16.53 19.42 -7.75
C ALA A 212 17.00 19.50 -9.20
N VAL A 213 18.25 19.91 -9.39
CA VAL A 213 18.94 19.88 -10.68
C VAL A 213 20.10 18.90 -10.55
N LEU A 214 20.01 17.79 -11.27
CA LEU A 214 20.95 16.68 -11.23
C LEU A 214 21.83 16.75 -12.47
N THR A 215 23.14 16.87 -12.27
CA THR A 215 24.14 16.57 -13.30
C THR A 215 24.83 15.26 -12.96
N ARG A 216 25.76 14.81 -13.79
CA ARG A 216 26.55 13.61 -13.51
C ARG A 216 27.30 13.67 -12.17
N ASP A 217 27.78 14.86 -11.82
CA ASP A 217 28.74 15.05 -10.73
C ASP A 217 28.13 15.78 -9.52
N SER A 218 26.94 16.36 -9.67
CA SER A 218 26.36 17.22 -8.62
C SER A 218 24.85 17.18 -8.59
N VAL A 219 24.30 17.46 -7.41
CA VAL A 219 22.88 17.77 -7.23
C VAL A 219 22.77 19.11 -6.52
N ALA A 220 21.97 20.01 -7.08
CA ALA A 220 21.57 21.25 -6.43
C ALA A 220 20.09 21.16 -6.05
N VAL A 221 19.79 21.20 -4.76
CA VAL A 221 18.41 21.21 -4.23
C VAL A 221 18.03 22.62 -3.83
N LEU A 222 16.82 23.04 -4.21
CA LEU A 222 16.29 24.38 -4.03
C LEU A 222 14.83 24.30 -3.57
N ASP A 223 14.35 25.31 -2.84
CA ASP A 223 12.92 25.51 -2.64
C ASP A 223 12.26 26.17 -3.87
N PHE A 224 10.93 26.25 -3.89
CA PHE A 224 10.18 26.92 -4.97
C PHE A 224 10.38 28.45 -5.03
N ALA A 225 10.99 29.05 -4.00
CA ALA A 225 11.46 30.44 -4.04
C ALA A 225 12.87 30.56 -4.67
N GLY A 226 13.46 29.44 -5.09
CA GLY A 226 14.76 29.36 -5.74
C GLY A 226 15.95 29.39 -4.79
N LYS A 227 15.75 29.32 -3.47
CA LYS A 227 16.82 29.33 -2.47
C LYS A 227 17.42 27.93 -2.31
N PRO A 228 18.76 27.80 -2.21
CA PRO A 228 19.39 26.52 -1.94
C PRO A 228 18.98 25.91 -0.61
N VAL A 229 18.69 24.61 -0.62
CA VAL A 229 18.33 23.85 0.56
C VAL A 229 19.24 22.64 0.72
N LYS A 230 19.63 22.33 1.97
CA LYS A 230 20.40 21.12 2.29
C LYS A 230 19.45 20.01 2.73
N ARG A 231 19.66 18.82 2.19
CA ARG A 231 18.96 17.60 2.57
C ARG A 231 19.97 16.55 3.02
N ALA A 232 19.58 15.75 4.00
CA ALA A 232 20.45 14.72 4.55
C ALA A 232 20.71 13.63 3.49
N ARG A 233 21.96 13.17 3.43
CA ARG A 233 22.31 11.91 2.75
C ARG A 233 22.23 10.79 3.76
N GLN A 234 21.70 9.65 3.34
CA GLN A 234 21.55 8.48 4.18
C GLN A 234 21.73 7.20 3.40
N ILE A 235 22.03 6.12 4.12
CA ILE A 235 22.08 4.78 3.55
C ILE A 235 20.70 4.15 3.70
N SER A 236 20.01 3.91 2.57
CA SER A 236 18.71 3.24 2.59
C SER A 236 18.88 1.75 2.87
N GLN A 237 17.99 1.21 3.70
CA GLN A 237 17.95 -0.23 3.96
C GLN A 237 17.25 -1.01 2.84
N ALA A 238 16.61 -0.33 1.88
CA ALA A 238 15.90 -0.95 0.76
C ALA A 238 16.81 -1.86 -0.10
N THR A 239 18.12 -1.58 -0.18
CA THR A 239 19.10 -2.40 -0.91
C THR A 239 19.32 -3.79 -0.35
N ALA A 240 18.95 -4.06 0.91
CA ALA A 240 19.16 -5.36 1.54
C ALA A 240 18.17 -6.43 1.05
N TYR A 241 17.07 -6.04 0.41
CA TYR A 241 16.01 -6.97 0.02
C TYR A 241 16.12 -7.35 -1.46
N VAL A 242 16.50 -8.60 -1.74
CA VAL A 242 16.30 -9.21 -3.06
C VAL A 242 14.84 -9.63 -3.16
N VAL A 243 14.10 -8.99 -4.07
CA VAL A 243 12.70 -9.33 -4.34
C VAL A 243 12.65 -10.45 -5.38
N ASP A 244 12.27 -11.65 -4.94
CA ASP A 244 12.12 -12.83 -5.80
C ASP A 244 10.91 -13.68 -5.34
N LYS A 245 10.36 -14.50 -6.25
CA LYS A 245 9.23 -15.40 -5.94
C LYS A 245 9.66 -16.69 -5.24
N GLY A 246 10.95 -17.01 -5.23
CA GLY A 246 11.48 -18.26 -4.70
C GLY A 246 10.82 -19.45 -5.37
N ASN A 247 10.37 -20.41 -4.55
CA ASN A 247 9.70 -21.63 -5.02
C ASN A 247 8.18 -21.48 -5.23
N HIS A 248 7.64 -20.25 -5.18
CA HIS A 248 6.21 -19.98 -5.33
C HIS A 248 5.87 -19.48 -6.74
N ARG A 249 4.63 -19.69 -7.18
CA ARG A 249 4.17 -19.25 -8.51
C ARG A 249 3.88 -17.74 -8.55
N HIS A 250 3.38 -17.22 -7.43
CA HIS A 250 2.93 -15.84 -7.28
C HIS A 250 3.57 -15.20 -6.05
N PHE A 251 3.76 -13.88 -6.08
CA PHE A 251 4.19 -13.14 -4.89
C PHE A 251 3.16 -13.27 -3.77
N MET A 252 1.86 -13.17 -4.08
CA MET A 252 0.82 -13.33 -3.05
C MET A 252 0.90 -14.70 -2.35
N GLU A 253 1.18 -15.78 -3.09
CA GLU A 253 1.38 -17.12 -2.50
C GLU A 253 2.56 -17.11 -1.55
N LYS A 254 3.74 -16.68 -2.02
CA LYS A 254 4.95 -16.53 -1.19
C LYS A 254 4.64 -15.74 0.08
N GLU A 255 3.99 -14.60 -0.07
CA GLU A 255 3.71 -13.68 1.03
C GLU A 255 2.73 -14.28 2.05
N ILE A 256 1.76 -15.10 1.63
CA ILE A 256 0.92 -15.86 2.54
C ILE A 256 1.76 -16.85 3.37
N TYR A 257 2.69 -17.56 2.73
CA TYR A 257 3.55 -18.56 3.40
C TYR A 257 4.69 -17.95 4.23
N GLU A 258 5.07 -16.71 3.97
CA GLU A 258 6.07 -15.96 4.76
C GLU A 258 5.53 -15.47 6.12
N GLN A 259 4.20 -15.40 6.29
CA GLN A 259 3.57 -14.81 7.48
C GLN A 259 4.11 -15.32 8.81
N PRO A 260 4.34 -16.63 9.04
CA PRO A 260 4.89 -17.12 10.30
C PRO A 260 6.25 -16.49 10.63
N GLU A 261 7.14 -16.39 9.65
CA GLU A 261 8.49 -15.87 9.83
C GLU A 261 8.46 -14.36 10.11
N VAL A 262 7.77 -13.60 9.26
CA VAL A 262 7.77 -12.13 9.39
C VAL A 262 7.05 -11.63 10.64
N ILE A 263 6.05 -12.37 11.12
CA ILE A 263 5.42 -12.08 12.41
C ILE A 263 6.39 -12.31 13.57
N SER A 264 7.23 -13.34 13.50
CA SER A 264 8.28 -13.54 14.52
C SER A 264 9.24 -12.35 14.55
N HIS A 265 9.65 -11.85 13.39
CA HIS A 265 10.45 -10.63 13.28
C HIS A 265 9.73 -9.41 13.87
N ALA A 266 8.45 -9.21 13.54
CA ALA A 266 7.64 -8.13 14.09
C ALA A 266 7.57 -8.20 15.61
N LEU A 267 7.19 -9.35 16.18
CA LEU A 267 7.05 -9.54 17.61
C LEU A 267 8.36 -9.35 18.37
N SER A 268 9.51 -9.75 17.79
CA SER A 268 10.82 -9.52 18.41
C SER A 268 11.14 -8.04 18.67
N HIS A 269 10.46 -7.12 17.98
CA HIS A 269 10.60 -5.69 18.18
C HIS A 269 9.73 -5.14 19.33
N TYR A 270 8.65 -5.84 19.70
CA TYR A 270 7.64 -5.36 20.65
C TYR A 270 7.51 -6.21 21.91
N VAL A 271 8.10 -7.41 21.92
CA VAL A 271 7.96 -8.39 22.99
C VAL A 271 9.34 -8.82 23.48
N ASP A 272 9.49 -8.86 24.80
CA ASP A 272 10.53 -9.65 25.45
C ASP A 272 10.04 -11.09 25.59
N PHE A 273 10.60 -12.00 24.79
CA PHE A 273 10.22 -13.42 24.80
C PHE A 273 10.72 -14.18 26.04
N ALA A 274 11.77 -13.71 26.70
CA ALA A 274 12.29 -14.37 27.89
C ALA A 274 11.34 -14.15 29.06
N GLU A 275 10.92 -12.89 29.26
CA GLU A 275 10.03 -12.50 30.35
C GLU A 275 8.54 -12.61 29.98
N ASN A 276 8.22 -12.82 28.70
CA ASN A 276 6.87 -12.73 28.14
C ASN A 276 6.21 -11.38 28.47
N THR A 277 6.91 -10.27 28.23
CA THR A 277 6.38 -8.93 28.49
C THR A 277 6.45 -8.04 27.26
N ILE A 278 5.64 -6.99 27.21
CA ILE A 278 5.75 -5.96 26.18
C ILE A 278 7.02 -5.14 26.42
N GLY A 279 7.79 -4.93 25.36
CA GLY A 279 9.02 -4.14 25.34
C GLY A 279 8.78 -2.64 25.41
N ALA A 280 9.85 -1.88 25.67
CA ALA A 280 9.80 -0.43 25.89
C ALA A 280 9.43 0.41 24.64
N ASN A 281 9.38 -0.19 23.44
CA ASN A 281 9.09 0.52 22.18
C ASN A 281 7.65 1.05 22.07
N ALA A 282 6.77 0.74 23.02
CA ALA A 282 5.45 1.36 23.15
C ALA A 282 5.48 2.80 23.74
N ALA A 283 6.64 3.31 24.17
CA ALA A 283 6.76 4.53 24.99
C ALA A 283 6.58 5.88 24.25
N ALA A 284 6.48 5.88 22.92
CA ALA A 284 6.41 7.14 22.15
C ALA A 284 5.01 7.80 22.15
N ILE A 285 3.97 7.04 22.51
CA ILE A 285 2.62 7.55 22.82
C ILE A 285 2.32 7.27 24.28
N ASP A 286 1.92 8.30 25.02
CA ASP A 286 1.48 8.15 26.40
C ASP A 286 0.03 7.64 26.45
N PHE A 287 -0.15 6.33 26.30
CA PHE A 287 -1.45 5.68 26.39
C PHE A 287 -2.10 5.79 27.79
N LYS A 288 -1.32 6.10 28.84
CA LYS A 288 -1.85 6.31 30.18
C LYS A 288 -2.59 7.64 30.26
N ALA A 289 -2.03 8.70 29.69
CA ALA A 289 -2.65 10.03 29.66
C ALA A 289 -3.73 10.19 28.57
N ALA A 290 -3.63 9.43 27.47
CA ALA A 290 -4.58 9.54 26.36
C ALA A 290 -6.03 9.27 26.80
N THR A 291 -6.94 10.17 26.44
CA THR A 291 -8.37 10.05 26.74
C THR A 291 -9.12 9.21 25.71
N GLY A 292 -8.54 9.02 24.53
CA GLY A 292 -9.07 8.21 23.43
C GLY A 292 -8.06 8.11 22.29
N LEU A 293 -8.36 7.24 21.33
CA LEU A 293 -7.54 7.01 20.15
C LEU A 293 -8.37 7.24 18.87
N ALA A 294 -7.93 8.18 18.03
CA ALA A 294 -8.44 8.32 16.68
C ALA A 294 -7.60 7.48 15.72
N ILE A 295 -8.21 6.57 14.97
CA ILE A 295 -7.51 5.72 14.00
C ILE A 295 -8.03 6.04 12.61
N SER A 296 -7.14 6.05 11.62
CA SER A 296 -7.56 6.15 10.22
C SER A 296 -6.62 5.37 9.29
N ALA A 297 -7.21 4.76 8.27
CA ALA A 297 -6.53 3.97 7.24
C ALA A 297 -7.48 3.72 6.05
N CYS A 298 -6.98 3.03 5.02
CA CYS A 298 -7.77 2.60 3.85
C CYS A 298 -7.69 1.08 3.64
N GLY A 299 -8.74 0.49 3.06
CA GLY A 299 -8.78 -0.91 2.63
C GLY A 299 -8.41 -1.91 3.73
N THR A 300 -7.57 -2.90 3.42
CA THR A 300 -7.10 -3.92 4.37
C THR A 300 -6.49 -3.32 5.66
N ALA A 301 -5.78 -2.19 5.58
CA ALA A 301 -5.22 -1.54 6.77
C ALA A 301 -6.30 -0.95 7.70
N TYR A 302 -7.41 -0.45 7.14
CA TYR A 302 -8.59 -0.05 7.91
C TYR A 302 -9.22 -1.25 8.63
N LEU A 303 -9.32 -2.40 7.95
CA LEU A 303 -9.83 -3.63 8.55
C LEU A 303 -8.95 -4.14 9.69
N ALA A 304 -7.61 -4.01 9.58
CA ALA A 304 -6.70 -4.29 10.69
C ALA A 304 -6.95 -3.34 11.87
N GLY A 305 -7.16 -2.04 11.60
CA GLY A 305 -7.53 -1.06 12.60
C GLY A 305 -8.86 -1.37 13.30
N LEU A 306 -9.86 -1.90 12.57
CA LEU A 306 -11.14 -2.33 13.16
C LEU A 306 -10.93 -3.50 14.14
N VAL A 307 -10.06 -4.46 13.83
CA VAL A 307 -9.68 -5.50 14.80
C VAL A 307 -8.96 -4.87 15.99
N GLY A 308 -8.01 -3.97 15.74
CA GLY A 308 -7.28 -3.22 16.76
C GLY A 308 -8.20 -2.47 17.74
N LYS A 309 -9.28 -1.86 17.24
CA LYS A 309 -10.32 -1.20 18.06
C LYS A 309 -10.85 -2.13 19.15
N TYR A 310 -11.26 -3.36 18.80
CA TYR A 310 -11.73 -4.34 19.78
C TYR A 310 -10.68 -4.63 20.87
N TRP A 311 -9.39 -4.67 20.50
CA TRP A 311 -8.32 -4.94 21.45
C TRP A 311 -8.02 -3.75 22.37
N PHE A 312 -7.88 -2.54 21.83
CA PHE A 312 -7.66 -1.34 22.65
C PHE A 312 -8.83 -1.09 23.63
N GLU A 313 -10.08 -1.22 23.18
CA GLU A 313 -11.24 -1.05 24.05
C GLU A 313 -11.32 -2.12 25.13
N ARG A 314 -10.99 -3.37 24.79
CA ARG A 314 -11.05 -4.49 25.73
C ARG A 314 -9.93 -4.45 26.76
N TYR A 315 -8.69 -4.40 26.31
CA TYR A 315 -7.52 -4.57 27.17
C TYR A 315 -7.09 -3.26 27.81
N ALA A 316 -7.13 -2.15 27.05
CA ALA A 316 -6.71 -0.85 27.55
C ALA A 316 -7.84 0.01 28.13
N ARG A 317 -9.10 -0.39 27.93
CA ARG A 317 -10.28 0.44 28.27
C ARG A 317 -10.13 1.86 27.70
N LEU A 318 -9.58 1.94 26.49
CA LEU A 318 -9.33 3.18 25.76
C LEU A 318 -10.39 3.30 24.66
N PRO A 319 -11.25 4.33 24.66
CA PRO A 319 -12.19 4.56 23.57
C PRO A 319 -11.46 4.72 22.25
N VAL A 320 -11.93 4.03 21.21
CA VAL A 320 -11.34 4.10 19.87
C VAL A 320 -12.39 4.50 18.84
N GLU A 321 -12.11 5.60 18.15
CA GLU A 321 -12.84 6.02 16.97
C GLU A 321 -12.00 5.69 15.74
N ILE A 322 -12.61 5.06 14.73
CA ILE A 322 -11.92 4.67 13.51
C ILE A 322 -12.80 4.89 12.29
N ASP A 323 -12.25 5.52 11.25
CA ASP A 323 -12.92 5.69 9.98
C ASP A 323 -12.00 5.41 8.79
N VAL A 324 -12.65 5.17 7.65
CA VAL A 324 -11.99 5.21 6.34
C VAL A 324 -11.41 6.62 6.13
N ALA A 325 -10.14 6.69 5.72
CA ALA A 325 -9.42 7.97 5.70
C ALA A 325 -10.03 9.02 4.78
N SER A 326 -10.61 8.61 3.65
CA SER A 326 -11.32 9.52 2.75
C SER A 326 -12.45 10.27 3.46
N GLU A 327 -13.16 9.65 4.40
CA GLU A 327 -14.29 10.29 5.11
C GLU A 327 -13.87 11.04 6.37
N PHE A 328 -12.78 10.60 7.01
CA PHE A 328 -12.36 11.07 8.33
C PHE A 328 -12.13 12.58 8.40
N ARG A 329 -11.43 13.15 7.41
CA ARG A 329 -11.08 14.58 7.42
C ARG A 329 -12.25 15.47 7.01
N TYR A 330 -13.07 15.04 6.05
CA TYR A 330 -14.14 15.87 5.48
C TYR A 330 -15.37 15.97 6.36
N ARG A 331 -15.55 15.07 7.32
CA ARG A 331 -16.66 15.11 8.28
C ARG A 331 -16.42 16.04 9.48
N GLU A 332 -15.28 16.73 9.54
CA GLU A 332 -14.89 17.63 10.64
C GLU A 332 -15.07 17.00 12.02
N MET A 333 -14.55 15.78 12.20
CA MET A 333 -14.71 15.03 13.44
C MET A 333 -14.18 15.83 14.65
N PRO A 334 -14.92 15.90 15.77
CA PRO A 334 -14.43 16.53 16.99
C PRO A 334 -13.17 15.85 17.51
N LEU A 335 -12.06 16.59 17.49
CA LEU A 335 -10.76 16.14 17.96
C LEU A 335 -10.36 16.90 19.23
N SER A 336 -9.76 16.19 20.19
CA SER A 336 -9.19 16.78 21.41
C SER A 336 -7.68 16.57 21.46
N PRO A 337 -6.87 17.57 21.83
CA PRO A 337 -5.44 17.42 22.08
C PRO A 337 -5.10 16.39 23.19
N SER A 338 -6.08 15.99 24.01
CA SER A 338 -5.92 14.91 25.00
C SER A 338 -6.02 13.50 24.41
N GLN A 339 -6.40 13.38 23.13
CA GLN A 339 -6.40 12.13 22.38
C GLN A 339 -5.06 11.92 21.68
N ALA A 340 -4.77 10.67 21.32
CA ALA A 340 -3.73 10.33 20.37
C ALA A 340 -4.37 9.94 19.03
N ALA A 341 -3.59 10.03 17.95
CA ALA A 341 -3.99 9.51 16.64
C ALA A 341 -3.05 8.38 16.19
N LEU A 342 -3.58 7.37 15.49
CA LEU A 342 -2.82 6.25 14.95
C LEU A 342 -3.18 6.01 13.48
N PHE A 343 -2.20 6.10 12.60
CA PHE A 343 -2.38 5.89 11.16
C PHE A 343 -1.76 4.57 10.73
N ILE A 344 -2.53 3.75 10.01
CA ILE A 344 -2.10 2.40 9.60
C ILE A 344 -1.94 2.39 8.09
N SER A 345 -0.73 2.12 7.60
CA SER A 345 -0.48 2.05 6.15
C SER A 345 0.69 1.12 5.85
N GLN A 346 0.49 0.15 4.95
CA GLN A 346 1.58 -0.72 4.51
C GLN A 346 2.68 0.10 3.82
N SER A 347 2.31 0.96 2.87
CA SER A 347 3.27 1.74 2.09
C SER A 347 3.79 2.96 2.85
N GLY A 348 2.99 3.52 3.75
CA GLY A 348 3.27 4.80 4.40
C GLY A 348 3.14 6.00 3.46
N GLU A 349 2.55 5.80 2.28
CA GLU A 349 2.39 6.83 1.22
C GLU A 349 0.92 7.00 0.80
N THR A 350 -0.04 6.36 1.48
CA THR A 350 -1.47 6.46 1.15
C THR A 350 -1.96 7.90 1.33
N ALA A 351 -2.44 8.55 0.25
CA ALA A 351 -2.75 9.98 0.24
C ALA A 351 -3.79 10.39 1.29
N ASP A 352 -4.97 9.75 1.29
CA ASP A 352 -6.03 10.03 2.27
C ASP A 352 -5.53 9.85 3.72
N THR A 353 -4.76 8.79 3.98
CA THR A 353 -4.24 8.52 5.32
C THR A 353 -3.21 9.57 5.75
N LEU A 354 -2.33 9.99 4.85
CA LEU A 354 -1.37 11.07 5.09
C LEU A 354 -2.09 12.40 5.37
N ALA A 355 -3.18 12.67 4.66
CA ALA A 355 -3.96 13.86 4.92
C ALA A 355 -4.63 13.85 6.29
N CYS A 356 -5.23 12.72 6.71
CA CYS A 356 -5.78 12.60 8.06
C CYS A 356 -4.72 12.79 9.14
N LEU A 357 -3.49 12.36 8.88
CA LEU A 357 -2.34 12.60 9.76
C LEU A 357 -2.05 14.08 9.91
N ARG A 358 -1.94 14.81 8.80
CA ARG A 358 -1.71 16.26 8.81
C ARG A 358 -2.86 17.00 9.50
N TYR A 359 -4.11 16.63 9.21
CA TYR A 359 -5.30 17.17 9.87
C TYR A 359 -5.28 16.96 11.41
N CYS A 360 -4.95 15.76 11.89
CA CYS A 360 -4.85 15.50 13.33
C CYS A 360 -3.70 16.28 13.99
N ARG A 361 -2.58 16.45 13.28
CA ARG A 361 -1.44 17.25 13.76
C ARG A 361 -1.82 18.72 13.91
N ASP A 362 -2.53 19.28 12.94
CA ASP A 362 -2.98 20.67 12.98
C ASP A 362 -3.98 20.92 14.13
N ASN A 363 -4.68 19.86 14.56
CA ASN A 363 -5.54 19.85 15.75
C ASN A 363 -4.79 19.50 17.06
N GLY A 364 -3.46 19.36 17.03
CA GLY A 364 -2.61 19.21 18.21
C GLY A 364 -2.53 17.80 18.81
N LEU A 365 -2.98 16.76 18.09
CA LEU A 365 -2.90 15.37 18.56
C LEU A 365 -1.48 14.82 18.42
N LYS A 366 -1.10 13.92 19.33
CA LYS A 366 0.13 13.12 19.21
C LYS A 366 -0.06 12.04 18.14
N ILE A 367 0.88 11.93 17.21
CA ILE A 367 0.74 11.12 15.99
C ILE A 367 1.56 9.83 16.07
N GLY A 368 0.89 8.68 15.99
CA GLY A 368 1.48 7.37 15.76
C GLY A 368 1.29 6.87 14.34
N ALA A 369 2.25 6.11 13.84
CA ALA A 369 2.18 5.44 12.55
C ALA A 369 2.54 3.96 12.64
N VAL A 370 1.62 3.08 12.26
CA VAL A 370 1.87 1.64 12.05
C VAL A 370 2.17 1.42 10.57
N VAL A 371 3.45 1.23 10.24
CA VAL A 371 3.93 1.24 8.85
C VAL A 371 4.90 0.11 8.56
N ASN A 372 4.99 -0.32 7.29
CA ASN A 372 6.03 -1.26 6.87
C ASN A 372 7.29 -0.54 6.39
N VAL A 373 7.12 0.54 5.63
CA VAL A 373 8.22 1.35 5.11
C VAL A 373 8.61 2.42 6.12
N ARG A 374 9.69 2.19 6.86
CA ARG A 374 10.18 3.08 7.93
C ARG A 374 10.61 4.46 7.44
N GLU A 375 11.03 4.53 6.20
CA GLU A 375 11.51 5.76 5.55
C GLU A 375 10.37 6.54 4.88
N SER A 376 9.11 6.09 4.96
CA SER A 376 7.95 6.67 4.26
C SER A 376 7.52 8.04 4.79
N THR A 377 6.69 8.74 4.02
CA THR A 377 6.16 10.06 4.38
C THR A 377 5.35 10.03 5.68
N ILE A 378 4.42 9.08 5.84
CA ILE A 378 3.65 8.92 7.10
C ILE A 378 4.59 8.67 8.28
N ALA A 379 5.64 7.86 8.11
CA ALA A 379 6.62 7.58 9.16
C ALA A 379 7.42 8.83 9.56
N ARG A 380 7.94 9.57 8.57
CA ARG A 380 8.76 10.77 8.81
C ARG A 380 7.99 11.90 9.45
N GLU A 381 6.70 12.02 9.13
CA GLU A 381 5.87 13.06 9.74
C GLU A 381 5.45 12.67 11.17
N SER A 382 5.28 11.39 11.50
CA SER A 382 4.76 10.94 12.82
C SER A 382 5.69 11.19 14.02
N ASP A 383 5.11 11.34 15.21
CA ASP A 383 5.86 11.42 16.47
C ASP A 383 6.35 10.05 16.96
N ALA A 384 5.58 9.01 16.68
CA ALA A 384 5.85 7.63 17.04
C ALA A 384 5.72 6.73 15.80
N VAL A 385 6.73 5.92 15.53
CA VAL A 385 6.73 4.99 14.39
C VAL A 385 6.79 3.55 14.91
N PHE A 386 5.78 2.77 14.54
CA PHE A 386 5.62 1.36 14.89
C PHE A 386 5.81 0.51 13.63
N PRO A 387 7.05 0.09 13.32
CA PRO A 387 7.33 -0.73 12.16
C PRO A 387 6.69 -2.12 12.27
N ILE A 388 6.00 -2.58 11.21
CA ILE A 388 5.41 -3.93 11.19
C ILE A 388 6.40 -5.03 10.77
N MET A 389 7.58 -4.66 10.27
CA MET A 389 8.68 -5.59 9.96
C MET A 389 8.31 -6.72 8.97
N ALA A 390 7.35 -6.50 8.07
CA ALA A 390 6.87 -7.53 7.14
C ALA A 390 7.82 -7.80 5.95
N GLY A 391 8.87 -6.96 5.81
CA GLY A 391 9.69 -6.88 4.59
C GLY A 391 8.87 -6.41 3.38
N PRO A 392 9.46 -6.33 2.18
CA PRO A 392 8.73 -5.91 0.98
C PRO A 392 7.53 -6.84 0.69
N GLU A 393 6.39 -6.24 0.38
CA GLU A 393 5.17 -6.93 -0.07
C GLU A 393 4.82 -6.40 -1.46
N ILE A 394 4.85 -7.28 -2.45
CA ILE A 394 4.78 -7.01 -3.88
C ILE A 394 3.39 -7.30 -4.43
N GLY A 395 2.76 -8.40 -4.01
CA GLY A 395 1.40 -8.74 -4.46
C GLY A 395 0.45 -7.60 -4.10
N VAL A 396 -0.40 -7.14 -5.03
CA VAL A 396 -1.29 -5.99 -4.80
C VAL A 396 -2.17 -6.21 -3.57
N ALA A 397 -2.82 -7.39 -3.50
CA ALA A 397 -3.62 -7.78 -2.34
C ALA A 397 -2.71 -8.00 -1.12
N SER A 398 -2.91 -7.18 -0.08
CA SER A 398 -2.11 -7.30 1.16
C SER A 398 -2.41 -8.60 1.91
N THR A 399 -1.38 -9.26 2.45
CA THR A 399 -1.48 -10.54 3.18
C THR A 399 -0.64 -10.48 4.45
N LYS A 400 0.68 -10.58 4.34
CA LYS A 400 1.60 -10.53 5.48
C LYS A 400 1.64 -9.17 6.16
N ALA A 401 1.43 -8.08 5.43
CA ALA A 401 1.33 -6.77 6.07
C ALA A 401 0.07 -6.67 6.94
N PHE A 402 -1.06 -7.25 6.55
CA PHE A 402 -2.27 -7.30 7.38
C PHE A 402 -2.01 -8.03 8.70
N THR A 403 -1.44 -9.24 8.66
CA THR A 403 -1.20 -10.01 9.89
C THR A 403 -0.07 -9.43 10.74
N CYS A 404 0.95 -8.80 10.15
CA CYS A 404 1.94 -8.04 10.91
C CYS A 404 1.34 -6.78 11.55
N GLN A 405 0.45 -6.05 10.85
CA GLN A 405 -0.29 -4.93 11.44
C GLN A 405 -1.11 -5.39 12.65
N LEU A 406 -1.81 -6.53 12.54
CA LEU A 406 -2.53 -7.14 13.66
C LEU A 406 -1.59 -7.48 14.82
N ALA A 407 -0.43 -8.09 14.57
CA ALA A 407 0.54 -8.42 15.61
C ALA A 407 1.05 -7.17 16.35
N VAL A 408 1.37 -6.09 15.62
CA VAL A 408 1.77 -4.81 16.20
C VAL A 408 0.62 -4.18 17.00
N LEU A 409 -0.58 -4.12 16.45
CA LEU A 409 -1.75 -3.56 17.14
C LEU A 409 -2.10 -4.32 18.41
N ALA A 410 -1.98 -5.66 18.41
CA ALA A 410 -2.16 -6.48 19.60
C ALA A 410 -1.11 -6.14 20.68
N ALA A 411 0.17 -6.06 20.30
CA ALA A 411 1.24 -5.69 21.23
C ALA A 411 1.05 -4.28 21.81
N LEU A 412 0.64 -3.32 20.98
CA LEU A 412 0.34 -1.95 21.41
C LEU A 412 -0.87 -1.90 22.34
N ALA A 413 -1.94 -2.66 22.07
CA ALA A 413 -3.12 -2.73 22.93
C ALA A 413 -2.81 -3.34 24.31
N ILE A 414 -1.97 -4.38 24.37
CA ILE A 414 -1.48 -4.96 25.63
C ILE A 414 -0.62 -3.94 26.38
N GLY A 415 0.31 -3.28 25.69
CA GLY A 415 1.15 -2.23 26.26
C GLY A 415 0.35 -1.05 26.82
N ALA A 416 -0.68 -0.61 26.09
CA ALA A 416 -1.61 0.41 26.54
C ALA A 416 -2.39 -0.04 27.78
N GLY A 417 -2.86 -1.30 27.83
CA GLY A 417 -3.54 -1.84 29.01
C GLY A 417 -2.66 -1.94 30.24
N LYS A 418 -1.38 -2.32 30.06
CA LYS A 418 -0.39 -2.28 31.15
C LYS A 418 -0.15 -0.86 31.64
N ALA A 419 0.06 0.10 30.73
CA ALA A 419 0.31 1.50 31.07
C ALA A 419 -0.86 2.13 31.85
N ARG A 420 -2.10 1.71 31.54
CA ARG A 420 -3.33 2.15 32.18
C ARG A 420 -3.72 1.34 33.43
N GLY A 421 -2.98 0.27 33.73
CA GLY A 421 -3.25 -0.60 34.89
C GLY A 421 -4.49 -1.49 34.73
N THR A 422 -4.99 -1.67 33.51
CA THR A 422 -6.15 -2.53 33.21
C THR A 422 -5.77 -3.94 32.80
N VAL A 423 -4.49 -4.16 32.47
CA VAL A 423 -3.87 -5.48 32.27
C VAL A 423 -2.84 -5.69 33.37
N SER A 424 -3.03 -6.73 34.18
CA SER A 424 -2.08 -7.14 35.22
C SER A 424 -0.82 -7.78 34.62
N ALA A 425 0.25 -7.89 35.41
CA ALA A 425 1.49 -8.53 34.96
C ALA A 425 1.32 -10.02 34.58
N ASP A 426 0.42 -10.74 35.25
CA ASP A 426 0.11 -12.15 34.90
C ASP A 426 -0.68 -12.25 33.60
N GLU A 427 -1.66 -11.37 33.39
CA GLU A 427 -2.41 -11.29 32.14
C GLU A 427 -1.51 -10.88 30.97
N GLU A 428 -0.60 -9.92 31.16
CA GLU A 428 0.41 -9.54 30.18
C GLU A 428 1.21 -10.78 29.75
N ARG A 429 1.77 -11.52 30.73
CA ARG A 429 2.54 -12.74 30.45
C ARG A 429 1.76 -13.80 29.69
N ALA A 430 0.48 -13.99 30.01
CA ALA A 430 -0.39 -14.92 29.30
C ALA A 430 -0.63 -14.48 27.85
N LEU A 431 -1.01 -13.22 27.63
CA LEU A 431 -1.30 -12.68 26.30
C LEU A 431 -0.05 -12.69 25.40
N VAL A 432 1.10 -12.30 25.95
CA VAL A 432 2.37 -12.30 25.21
C VAL A 432 2.82 -13.72 24.86
N ARG A 433 2.59 -14.71 25.73
CA ARG A 433 2.85 -16.12 25.40
C ARG A 433 2.05 -16.58 24.19
N HIS A 434 0.77 -16.20 24.09
CA HIS A 434 -0.04 -16.51 22.92
C HIS A 434 0.53 -15.86 21.64
N LEU A 435 0.96 -14.60 21.71
CA LEU A 435 1.65 -13.95 20.59
C LEU A 435 2.93 -14.71 20.20
N ALA A 436 3.74 -15.14 21.18
CA ALA A 436 4.98 -15.87 20.93
C ALA A 436 4.77 -17.25 20.29
N GLU A 437 3.66 -17.92 20.59
CA GLU A 437 3.31 -19.22 19.99
C GLU A 437 2.73 -19.12 18.58
N MET A 438 2.22 -17.95 18.20
CA MET A 438 1.49 -17.73 16.94
C MET A 438 2.25 -18.15 15.68
N PRO A 439 3.54 -17.80 15.47
CA PRO A 439 4.31 -18.26 14.30
C PRO A 439 4.22 -19.77 14.08
N ARG A 440 4.48 -20.55 15.14
CA ARG A 440 4.45 -22.02 15.10
C ARG A 440 3.06 -22.53 14.73
N ILE A 441 2.00 -21.91 15.26
CA ILE A 441 0.61 -22.30 14.97
C ILE A 441 0.26 -21.98 13.52
N MET A 442 0.64 -20.81 13.02
CA MET A 442 0.41 -20.40 11.63
C MET A 442 1.07 -21.36 10.63
N SER A 443 2.33 -21.73 10.86
CA SER A 443 3.03 -22.72 10.02
C SER A 443 2.29 -24.06 9.99
N ARG A 444 1.79 -24.53 11.14
CA ARG A 444 1.00 -25.77 11.20
C ARG A 444 -0.32 -25.62 10.45
N VAL A 445 -1.02 -24.50 10.61
CA VAL A 445 -2.32 -24.24 9.98
C VAL A 445 -2.20 -24.19 8.46
N LEU A 446 -1.23 -23.45 7.91
CA LEU A 446 -1.01 -23.35 6.46
C LEU A 446 -0.85 -24.74 5.83
N ASN A 447 -0.03 -25.60 6.43
CA ASN A 447 0.18 -26.97 5.96
C ASN A 447 -1.07 -27.84 6.08
N LEU A 448 -1.86 -27.65 7.14
CA LEU A 448 -3.06 -28.43 7.41
C LEU A 448 -4.18 -28.13 6.41
N ILE A 449 -4.42 -26.85 6.12
CA ILE A 449 -5.62 -26.43 5.39
C ILE A 449 -5.42 -26.37 3.87
N GLN A 450 -4.18 -26.26 3.37
CA GLN A 450 -3.89 -26.01 1.95
C GLN A 450 -4.66 -26.95 0.99
N PRO A 451 -4.66 -28.29 1.16
CA PRO A 451 -5.33 -29.17 0.21
C PRO A 451 -6.84 -28.94 0.16
N GLN A 452 -7.43 -28.64 1.32
CA GLN A 452 -8.86 -28.34 1.42
C GLN A 452 -9.19 -26.99 0.78
N MET A 453 -8.34 -25.98 0.95
CA MET A 453 -8.54 -24.65 0.35
C MET A 453 -8.53 -24.75 -1.18
N GLU A 454 -7.57 -25.49 -1.74
CA GLU A 454 -7.48 -25.71 -3.19
C GLU A 454 -8.71 -26.45 -3.72
N SER A 455 -9.13 -27.55 -3.08
CA SER A 455 -10.31 -28.29 -3.49
C SER A 455 -11.59 -27.46 -3.44
N LEU A 456 -11.77 -26.66 -2.37
CA LEU A 456 -12.96 -25.84 -2.18
C LEU A 456 -13.03 -24.68 -3.17
N SER A 457 -11.88 -24.10 -3.50
CA SER A 457 -11.76 -22.98 -4.42
C SER A 457 -12.21 -23.32 -5.84
N ARG A 458 -12.13 -24.59 -6.25
CA ARG A 458 -12.68 -25.05 -7.53
C ARG A 458 -14.19 -24.86 -7.61
N GLU A 459 -14.92 -25.11 -6.52
CA GLU A 459 -16.36 -24.88 -6.48
C GLU A 459 -16.68 -23.40 -6.36
N LEU A 460 -15.92 -22.65 -5.55
CA LEU A 460 -16.10 -21.19 -5.42
C LEU A 460 -15.84 -20.45 -6.73
N SER A 461 -14.91 -20.92 -7.58
CA SER A 461 -14.60 -20.29 -8.88
C SER A 461 -15.78 -20.29 -9.87
N LYS A 462 -16.82 -21.09 -9.60
CA LYS A 462 -18.05 -21.16 -10.41
C LYS A 462 -19.13 -20.19 -9.92
N CYS A 463 -18.94 -19.57 -8.77
CA CYS A 463 -19.91 -18.68 -8.13
C CYS A 463 -19.68 -17.24 -8.59
N LYS A 464 -20.77 -16.45 -8.62
CA LYS A 464 -20.72 -15.02 -8.95
C LYS A 464 -20.72 -14.13 -7.71
N ASP A 465 -21.44 -14.58 -6.69
CA ASP A 465 -21.65 -13.86 -5.45
C ASP A 465 -21.26 -14.76 -4.27
N VAL A 466 -20.67 -14.19 -3.23
CA VAL A 466 -20.27 -14.90 -1.99
C VAL A 466 -20.48 -13.97 -0.79
N LEU A 467 -21.11 -14.47 0.27
CA LEU A 467 -21.23 -13.72 1.53
C LEU A 467 -20.23 -14.22 2.56
N TYR A 468 -19.62 -13.31 3.32
CA TYR A 468 -18.81 -13.59 4.49
C TYR A 468 -19.51 -13.10 5.75
N LEU A 469 -19.56 -13.92 6.80
CA LEU A 469 -20.19 -13.58 8.07
C LEU A 469 -19.21 -13.77 9.23
N GLY A 470 -19.21 -12.82 10.16
CA GLY A 470 -18.46 -12.93 11.41
C GLY A 470 -19.01 -12.02 12.50
N ARG A 471 -18.55 -12.21 13.75
CA ARG A 471 -18.95 -11.41 14.91
C ARG A 471 -17.72 -11.05 15.75
N GLY A 472 -17.75 -9.90 16.42
CA GLY A 472 -16.58 -9.40 17.16
C GLY A 472 -15.41 -9.15 16.20
N THR A 473 -14.21 -9.60 16.57
CA THR A 473 -13.02 -9.51 15.71
C THR A 473 -13.13 -10.32 14.42
N SER A 474 -14.06 -11.28 14.34
CA SER A 474 -14.33 -12.03 13.11
C SER A 474 -15.15 -11.24 12.10
N PHE A 475 -15.83 -10.15 12.49
CA PHE A 475 -16.55 -9.29 11.53
C PHE A 475 -15.58 -8.53 10.60
N PRO A 476 -14.60 -7.75 11.10
CA PRO A 476 -13.58 -7.17 10.23
C PRO A 476 -12.83 -8.21 9.40
N LEU A 477 -12.65 -9.42 9.95
CA LEU A 477 -12.04 -10.53 9.22
C LEU A 477 -12.92 -11.07 8.08
N ALA A 478 -14.24 -11.12 8.27
CA ALA A 478 -15.21 -11.42 7.22
C ALA A 478 -15.16 -10.38 6.09
N MET A 479 -15.04 -9.10 6.44
CA MET A 479 -14.84 -8.02 5.46
C MET A 479 -13.50 -8.16 4.72
N GLU A 480 -12.43 -8.57 5.40
CA GLU A 480 -11.12 -8.78 4.78
C GLU A 480 -11.17 -9.95 3.80
N GLY A 481 -11.82 -11.06 4.18
CA GLY A 481 -11.99 -12.22 3.29
C GLY A 481 -12.80 -11.88 2.04
N ALA A 482 -13.88 -11.12 2.22
CA ALA A 482 -14.65 -10.58 1.10
C ALA A 482 -13.82 -9.64 0.22
N LEU A 483 -13.02 -8.75 0.82
CA LEU A 483 -12.16 -7.84 0.08
C LEU A 483 -11.11 -8.61 -0.73
N LYS A 484 -10.40 -9.58 -0.14
CA LYS A 484 -9.43 -10.41 -0.87
C LYS A 484 -10.07 -11.14 -2.03
N LEU A 485 -11.19 -11.82 -1.80
CA LEU A 485 -11.85 -12.57 -2.86
C LEU A 485 -12.26 -11.63 -4.01
N LYS A 486 -12.85 -10.48 -3.69
CA LYS A 486 -13.26 -9.46 -4.66
C LYS A 486 -12.08 -8.89 -5.46
N GLU A 487 -10.97 -8.56 -4.79
CA GLU A 487 -9.80 -7.93 -5.41
C GLU A 487 -9.16 -8.82 -6.48
N ILE A 488 -8.98 -10.11 -6.21
CA ILE A 488 -8.17 -10.99 -7.06
C ILE A 488 -8.98 -11.99 -7.90
N SER A 489 -10.19 -12.37 -7.49
CA SER A 489 -11.04 -13.27 -8.29
C SER A 489 -12.15 -12.54 -9.05
N TYR A 490 -12.46 -11.29 -8.68
CA TYR A 490 -13.57 -10.49 -9.20
C TYR A 490 -14.97 -11.07 -8.92
N ILE A 491 -15.06 -12.07 -8.04
CA ILE A 491 -16.33 -12.52 -7.48
C ILE A 491 -16.89 -11.38 -6.63
N HIS A 492 -18.19 -11.14 -6.74
CA HIS A 492 -18.87 -10.17 -5.91
C HIS A 492 -18.99 -10.71 -4.48
N ALA A 493 -17.98 -10.41 -3.67
CA ALA A 493 -17.93 -10.84 -2.29
C ALA A 493 -18.26 -9.71 -1.32
N GLU A 494 -19.09 -9.99 -0.32
CA GLU A 494 -19.50 -9.00 0.68
C GLU A 494 -19.41 -9.55 2.10
N GLY A 495 -18.85 -8.76 3.02
CA GLY A 495 -18.68 -9.13 4.41
C GLY A 495 -19.66 -8.41 5.32
N TYR A 496 -20.38 -9.17 6.16
CA TYR A 496 -21.38 -8.65 7.09
C TYR A 496 -21.09 -9.05 8.53
N ALA A 497 -21.47 -8.16 9.45
CA ALA A 497 -21.63 -8.55 10.84
C ALA A 497 -22.77 -9.57 10.90
N ALA A 498 -22.54 -10.75 11.47
CA ALA A 498 -23.47 -11.88 11.40
C ALA A 498 -24.89 -11.51 11.89
N GLY A 499 -24.98 -10.62 12.88
CA GLY A 499 -26.26 -10.15 13.42
C GLY A 499 -27.09 -9.26 12.49
N GLU A 500 -26.44 -8.59 11.53
CA GLU A 500 -27.08 -7.69 10.58
C GLU A 500 -27.74 -8.42 9.41
N LEU A 501 -27.46 -9.71 9.24
CA LEU A 501 -27.97 -10.51 8.12
C LEU A 501 -29.49 -10.35 7.99
N LYS A 502 -30.23 -10.49 9.09
CA LYS A 502 -31.70 -10.40 9.13
C LYS A 502 -32.28 -9.00 8.84
N HIS A 503 -31.45 -7.97 8.79
CA HIS A 503 -31.87 -6.58 8.60
C HIS A 503 -31.90 -6.17 7.12
N GLY A 504 -31.92 -7.14 6.20
CA GLY A 504 -32.02 -6.92 4.76
C GLY A 504 -31.21 -7.94 3.94
N PRO A 505 -29.90 -8.10 4.19
CA PRO A 505 -29.01 -8.93 3.37
C PRO A 505 -29.41 -10.41 3.26
N ILE A 506 -30.16 -10.93 4.25
CA ILE A 506 -30.68 -12.30 4.24
C ILE A 506 -31.56 -12.63 3.03
N ALA A 507 -32.12 -11.61 2.37
CA ALA A 507 -32.93 -11.76 1.17
C ALA A 507 -32.11 -12.24 -0.05
N LEU A 508 -30.79 -12.15 0.00
CA LEU A 508 -29.88 -12.64 -1.06
C LEU A 508 -29.59 -14.14 -0.93
N ILE A 509 -29.98 -14.80 0.16
CA ILE A 509 -29.66 -16.20 0.39
C ILE A 509 -30.62 -17.10 -0.37
N ASP A 510 -30.04 -17.95 -1.22
CA ASP A 510 -30.70 -19.05 -1.92
C ASP A 510 -29.79 -20.30 -1.93
N GLU A 511 -30.23 -21.36 -2.61
CA GLU A 511 -29.49 -22.62 -2.76
C GLU A 511 -28.17 -22.51 -3.55
N ASN A 512 -27.92 -21.41 -4.24
CA ASN A 512 -26.72 -21.18 -5.05
C ASN A 512 -25.67 -20.36 -4.29
N MET A 513 -26.10 -19.50 -3.35
CA MET A 513 -25.26 -18.56 -2.61
C MET A 513 -24.32 -19.26 -1.61
N PRO A 514 -22.99 -19.23 -1.83
CA PRO A 514 -22.03 -19.65 -0.82
C PRO A 514 -21.95 -18.61 0.30
N VAL A 515 -21.97 -19.09 1.54
CA VAL A 515 -21.84 -18.24 2.74
C VAL A 515 -20.69 -18.75 3.59
N ILE A 516 -19.59 -18.00 3.63
CA ILE A 516 -18.42 -18.29 4.44
C ILE A 516 -18.64 -17.72 5.84
N VAL A 517 -18.75 -18.58 6.85
CA VAL A 517 -19.00 -18.19 8.24
C VAL A 517 -17.73 -18.40 9.06
N ILE A 518 -17.21 -17.32 9.65
CA ILE A 518 -16.03 -17.34 10.53
C ILE A 518 -16.52 -17.30 11.98
N ALA A 519 -16.46 -18.45 12.66
CA ALA A 519 -16.89 -18.57 14.05
C ALA A 519 -15.94 -19.46 14.86
N PRO A 520 -14.83 -18.92 15.40
CA PRO A 520 -14.11 -19.59 16.49
C PRO A 520 -15.07 -19.88 17.66
N TYR A 521 -14.77 -20.89 18.47
CA TYR A 521 -15.52 -21.25 19.68
C TYR A 521 -15.19 -20.29 20.83
N ASP A 522 -15.53 -19.02 20.60
CA ASP A 522 -15.35 -17.91 21.53
C ASP A 522 -16.69 -17.54 22.20
N ARG A 523 -16.69 -16.42 22.94
CA ARG A 523 -17.90 -15.92 23.62
C ARG A 523 -19.06 -15.59 22.67
N PHE A 524 -18.79 -15.42 21.38
CA PHE A 524 -19.77 -15.03 20.36
C PHE A 524 -20.26 -16.23 19.54
N PHE A 525 -19.68 -17.41 19.74
CA PHE A 525 -19.95 -18.62 18.96
C PHE A 525 -21.44 -18.94 18.88
N GLU A 526 -22.16 -19.05 20.00
CA GLU A 526 -23.58 -19.41 20.02
C GLU A 526 -24.43 -18.43 19.19
N LYS A 527 -24.13 -17.13 19.26
CA LYS A 527 -24.84 -16.11 18.49
C LYS A 527 -24.51 -16.21 17.00
N THR A 528 -23.26 -16.48 16.66
CA THR A 528 -22.84 -16.65 15.26
C THR A 528 -23.43 -17.92 14.64
N VAL A 529 -23.46 -19.03 15.38
CA VAL A 529 -24.12 -20.28 14.95
C VAL A 529 -25.63 -20.09 14.82
N SER A 530 -26.27 -19.31 15.68
CA SER A 530 -27.68 -18.94 15.51
C SER A 530 -27.92 -18.21 14.17
N ASN A 531 -27.03 -17.28 13.77
CA ASN A 531 -27.12 -16.64 12.46
C ASN A 531 -26.82 -17.62 11.31
N MET A 532 -25.90 -18.56 11.51
CA MET A 532 -25.63 -19.65 10.55
C MET A 532 -26.85 -20.57 10.35
N GLN A 533 -27.65 -20.82 11.39
CA GLN A 533 -28.93 -21.55 11.27
C GLN A 533 -29.93 -20.81 10.38
N GLU A 534 -29.97 -19.48 10.45
CA GLU A 534 -30.84 -18.66 9.62
C GLU A 534 -30.46 -18.73 8.13
N VAL A 535 -29.16 -18.84 7.83
CA VAL A 535 -28.63 -19.11 6.49
C VAL A 535 -29.06 -20.50 6.01
N ALA A 536 -28.85 -21.53 6.84
CA ALA A 536 -29.19 -22.91 6.51
C ALA A 536 -30.69 -23.08 6.22
N ALA A 537 -31.55 -22.39 6.99
CA ALA A 537 -32.99 -22.41 6.82
C ALA A 537 -33.47 -21.84 5.47
N ARG A 538 -32.59 -21.14 4.73
CA ARG A 538 -32.87 -20.55 3.41
C ARG A 538 -32.08 -21.20 2.27
N GLY A 539 -31.44 -22.33 2.53
CA GLY A 539 -30.71 -23.10 1.53
C GLY A 539 -29.29 -22.63 1.25
N GLY A 540 -28.79 -21.61 1.94
CA GLY A 540 -27.43 -21.09 1.73
C GLY A 540 -26.36 -22.17 1.90
N ARG A 541 -25.37 -22.17 0.99
CA ARG A 541 -24.28 -23.16 0.96
C ARG A 541 -23.17 -22.75 1.94
N ILE A 542 -23.25 -23.26 3.16
CA ILE A 542 -22.37 -22.82 4.25
C ILE A 542 -20.97 -23.41 4.12
N ILE A 543 -19.96 -22.55 4.09
CA ILE A 543 -18.56 -22.90 4.32
C ILE A 543 -18.20 -22.43 5.74
N PHE A 544 -17.96 -23.37 6.65
CA PHE A 544 -17.80 -23.07 8.06
C PHE A 544 -16.33 -23.08 8.47
N ILE A 545 -15.79 -21.92 8.86
CA ILE A 545 -14.43 -21.77 9.38
C ILE A 545 -14.53 -21.65 10.91
N THR A 546 -14.05 -22.67 11.62
CA THR A 546 -14.15 -22.78 13.07
C THR A 546 -12.96 -23.53 13.65
N ASP A 547 -12.89 -23.66 14.96
CA ASP A 547 -11.92 -24.52 15.63
C ASP A 547 -12.50 -25.91 15.96
N GLU A 548 -11.67 -26.79 16.51
CA GLU A 548 -12.03 -28.16 16.89
C GLU A 548 -13.26 -28.22 17.83
N ALA A 549 -13.37 -27.28 18.77
CA ALA A 549 -14.49 -27.21 19.70
C ALA A 549 -15.77 -26.74 19.00
N GLY A 550 -15.68 -25.76 18.10
CA GLY A 550 -16.81 -25.27 17.33
C GLY A 550 -17.32 -26.27 16.29
N ALA A 551 -16.43 -27.02 15.66
CA ALA A 551 -16.78 -28.11 14.77
C ALA A 551 -17.54 -29.23 15.51
N ALA A 552 -17.15 -29.54 16.75
CA ALA A 552 -17.86 -30.52 17.58
C ALA A 552 -19.24 -30.02 18.07
N ALA A 553 -19.39 -28.71 18.27
CA ALA A 553 -20.60 -28.11 18.80
C ALA A 553 -21.71 -27.90 17.74
N SER A 554 -21.35 -27.70 16.47
CA SER A 554 -22.31 -27.52 15.38
C SER A 554 -22.59 -28.82 14.62
N LYS A 555 -23.87 -29.17 14.46
CA LYS A 555 -24.33 -30.31 13.65
C LYS A 555 -24.99 -29.90 12.34
N LEU A 556 -24.88 -28.62 11.98
CA LEU A 556 -25.49 -28.12 10.75
C LEU A 556 -24.80 -28.72 9.53
N PRO A 557 -25.55 -29.05 8.46
CA PRO A 557 -24.94 -29.45 7.20
C PRO A 557 -24.16 -28.27 6.63
N THR A 558 -22.92 -28.54 6.20
CA THR A 558 -22.04 -27.56 5.58
C THR A 558 -21.56 -28.08 4.24
N MET A 559 -21.35 -27.18 3.29
CA MET A 559 -20.64 -27.47 2.04
C MET A 559 -19.18 -27.85 2.33
N ALA A 560 -18.57 -27.18 3.31
CA ALA A 560 -17.27 -27.54 3.84
C ALA A 560 -17.14 -27.03 5.28
N THR A 561 -16.42 -27.78 6.12
CA THR A 561 -15.97 -27.30 7.44
C THR A 561 -14.46 -27.28 7.47
N ILE A 562 -13.89 -26.11 7.74
CA ILE A 562 -12.46 -25.83 7.83
C ILE A 562 -12.14 -25.71 9.31
N THR A 563 -11.47 -26.73 9.85
CA THR A 563 -11.21 -26.85 11.28
C THR A 563 -9.80 -26.39 11.60
N LEU A 564 -9.68 -25.35 12.42
CA LEU A 564 -8.42 -24.78 12.90
C LEU A 564 -8.14 -25.21 14.35
N PRO A 565 -6.89 -25.10 14.84
CA PRO A 565 -6.58 -25.33 16.25
C PRO A 565 -7.30 -24.33 17.15
N VAL A 566 -7.66 -24.76 18.36
CA VAL A 566 -8.15 -23.85 19.41
C VAL A 566 -7.02 -22.89 19.82
N VAL A 567 -7.32 -21.59 19.80
CA VAL A 567 -6.37 -20.51 20.11
C VAL A 567 -7.05 -19.40 20.92
N ASP A 568 -6.25 -18.59 21.62
CA ASP A 568 -6.76 -17.44 22.37
C ASP A 568 -7.32 -16.36 21.43
N GLU A 569 -8.34 -15.63 21.92
CA GLU A 569 -9.01 -14.55 21.17
C GLU A 569 -8.04 -13.44 20.71
N ILE A 570 -6.89 -13.24 21.37
CA ILE A 570 -5.88 -12.25 20.94
C ILE A 570 -5.19 -12.65 19.62
N ILE A 571 -4.99 -13.95 19.38
CA ILE A 571 -4.34 -14.44 18.15
C ILE A 571 -5.31 -15.00 17.11
N ALA A 572 -6.55 -15.28 17.48
CA ALA A 572 -7.55 -15.85 16.60
C ALA A 572 -7.69 -15.09 15.26
N PRO A 573 -7.76 -13.74 15.20
CA PRO A 573 -7.91 -13.04 13.92
C PRO A 573 -6.77 -13.29 12.92
N MET A 574 -5.53 -13.47 13.42
CA MET A 574 -4.37 -13.75 12.58
C MET A 574 -4.39 -15.21 12.07
N ILE A 575 -4.74 -16.17 12.94
CA ILE A 575 -4.86 -17.59 12.54
C ILE A 575 -6.00 -17.80 11.53
N PHE A 576 -7.16 -17.20 11.78
CA PHE A 576 -8.35 -17.32 10.94
C PHE A 576 -8.25 -16.50 9.63
N SER A 577 -7.25 -15.63 9.49
CA SER A 577 -6.97 -14.94 8.23
C SER A 577 -6.33 -15.84 7.16
N LEU A 578 -5.67 -16.92 7.57
CA LEU A 578 -5.01 -17.84 6.65
C LEU A 578 -5.97 -18.56 5.68
N PRO A 579 -7.08 -19.17 6.13
CA PRO A 579 -8.03 -19.80 5.21
C PRO A 579 -8.66 -18.80 4.24
N ILE A 580 -9.04 -17.59 4.69
CA ILE A 580 -9.69 -16.62 3.80
C ILE A 580 -8.74 -16.11 2.71
N GLN A 581 -7.45 -15.94 3.04
CA GLN A 581 -6.42 -15.57 2.06
C GLN A 581 -6.16 -16.69 1.06
N LEU A 582 -6.03 -17.93 1.54
CA LEU A 582 -5.82 -19.10 0.67
C LEU A 582 -7.04 -19.39 -0.23
N LEU A 583 -8.27 -19.21 0.27
CA LEU A 583 -9.48 -19.34 -0.54
C LEU A 583 -9.51 -18.29 -1.65
N ALA A 584 -9.21 -17.03 -1.34
CA ALA A 584 -9.12 -15.98 -2.35
C ALA A 584 -8.04 -16.32 -3.40
N TYR A 585 -6.83 -16.67 -2.95
CA TYR A 585 -5.70 -17.02 -3.80
C TYR A 585 -6.04 -18.17 -4.76
N HIS A 586 -6.44 -19.33 -4.23
CA HIS A 586 -6.72 -20.49 -5.06
C HIS A 586 -7.93 -20.26 -5.96
N THR A 587 -8.95 -19.51 -5.52
CA THR A 587 -10.10 -19.19 -6.36
C THR A 587 -9.69 -18.34 -7.57
N ALA A 588 -8.87 -17.31 -7.35
CA ALA A 588 -8.32 -16.48 -8.44
C ALA A 588 -7.47 -17.31 -9.41
N VAL A 589 -6.62 -18.22 -8.91
CA VAL A 589 -5.83 -19.14 -9.73
C VAL A 589 -6.73 -20.03 -10.60
N PHE A 590 -7.81 -20.60 -10.06
CA PHE A 590 -8.76 -21.39 -10.85
C PHE A 590 -9.52 -20.56 -11.90
N MET A 591 -9.79 -19.30 -11.60
CA MET A 591 -10.42 -18.37 -12.55
C MET A 591 -9.45 -17.85 -13.61
N GLY A 592 -8.14 -18.08 -13.47
CA GLY A 592 -7.11 -17.61 -14.40
C GLY A 592 -6.92 -16.09 -14.38
N THR A 593 -7.27 -15.43 -13.27
CA THR A 593 -7.05 -14.00 -13.08
C THR A 593 -5.60 -13.72 -12.67
N ASP A 594 -5.13 -12.49 -12.87
CA ASP A 594 -3.80 -12.07 -12.40
C ASP A 594 -3.83 -11.79 -10.90
N VAL A 595 -3.26 -12.72 -10.13
CA VAL A 595 -3.25 -12.68 -8.66
C VAL A 595 -2.31 -11.61 -8.11
N ASP A 596 -1.17 -11.39 -8.77
CA ASP A 596 -0.16 -10.44 -8.31
C ASP A 596 -0.51 -9.00 -8.72
N GLN A 597 -1.15 -8.84 -9.90
CA GLN A 597 -1.50 -7.55 -10.53
C GLN A 597 -2.96 -7.54 -11.05
N PRO A 598 -3.97 -7.57 -10.15
CA PRO A 598 -5.38 -7.54 -10.52
C PRO A 598 -5.75 -6.27 -11.30
N ARG A 599 -6.68 -6.38 -12.24
CA ARG A 599 -7.09 -5.25 -13.10
C ARG A 599 -7.60 -4.07 -12.29
N ASN A 600 -7.36 -2.85 -12.79
CA ASN A 600 -7.82 -1.57 -12.23
C ASN A 600 -7.25 -1.20 -10.84
N LEU A 601 -6.41 -2.05 -10.25
CA LEU A 601 -5.84 -1.80 -8.92
C LEU A 601 -4.37 -1.40 -9.01
N ALA A 602 -3.84 -0.94 -7.89
CA ALA A 602 -2.43 -0.68 -7.69
C ALA A 602 -2.07 -0.99 -6.23
N LYS A 603 -0.82 -1.39 -5.95
CA LYS A 603 -0.40 -1.73 -4.59
C LYS A 603 -0.58 -0.61 -3.56
N SER A 604 -0.40 0.64 -4.00
CA SER A 604 -0.58 1.83 -3.17
C SER A 604 -1.28 2.92 -3.98
N VAL A 605 -2.29 3.52 -3.35
CA VAL A 605 -3.04 4.69 -3.84
C VAL A 605 -2.42 5.94 -3.22
N THR A 606 -1.75 6.77 -4.02
CA THR A 606 -0.96 7.93 -3.57
C THR A 606 -1.45 9.25 -4.15
N VAL A 607 -2.65 9.22 -4.70
CA VAL A 607 -3.39 10.33 -5.28
C VAL A 607 -4.82 10.17 -4.79
N GLU A 608 -5.50 11.29 -4.57
CA GLU A 608 -6.94 11.29 -4.24
C GLU A 608 -7.80 11.10 -5.48
#